data_AF-A0A1R0M6G1-F1
#
_entry.id   AF-A0A1R0M6G1-F1
#
_cell.length_a   1.000
_cell.length_b   1.000
_cell.length_c   1.000
_cell.angle_alpha   90.00
_cell.angle_beta   90.00
_cell.angle_gamma   90.00
#
_symmetry.space_group_name_H-M   'P 1'
#
loop_
_entity.id
_entity.type
_entity.pdbx_description
1 polymer ?
#
loop_
_entity_poly.entity_id
_entity_poly.type
_entity_poly.pdbx_seq_one_letter_code
_entity_poly.pdbx_strand_id
1 'polypeptide(L)'
;MSLKYAVLAALLEGEASGYELSKAFDVSLANFWPATPQQLYRELERLAQDGLVQARTVQQERRPNKRMFTLTEAGWAELGAFAAEPPKRPTAIRDELLIKIQAMDGGDPEVTRALIEERRGWAQGKLDRYRRVRDRLLDGRTEDEYLREADRVGPYLTLMAGIAFEEENLRWCERVLTVLRQRVALG
;
A
#
# COMPACT_ATOMS: atom_id res chain seq x y z
N MET A 1 -10.14 10.89 -2.05
CA MET A 1 -8.77 10.78 -2.61
C MET A 1 -8.81 9.72 -3.70
N SER A 2 -8.08 9.87 -4.80
CA SER A 2 -8.35 9.11 -6.05
C SER A 2 -7.18 8.19 -6.41
N LEU A 3 -7.52 6.96 -6.82
CA LEU A 3 -6.59 5.99 -7.43
C LEU A 3 -5.75 6.62 -8.55
N LYS A 4 -6.31 7.61 -9.26
CA LYS A 4 -5.64 8.50 -10.21
C LYS A 4 -4.20 8.84 -9.79
N TYR A 5 -4.02 9.43 -8.61
CA TYR A 5 -2.71 9.94 -8.18
C TYR A 5 -1.74 8.84 -7.77
N ALA A 6 -2.25 7.72 -7.25
CA ALA A 6 -1.41 6.56 -7.00
C ALA A 6 -0.86 5.99 -8.32
N VAL A 7 -1.68 5.96 -9.38
CA VAL A 7 -1.26 5.47 -10.70
C VAL A 7 -0.26 6.42 -11.36
N LEU A 8 -0.52 7.73 -11.30
CA LEU A 8 0.42 8.74 -11.80
C LEU A 8 1.76 8.67 -11.05
N ALA A 9 1.73 8.55 -9.71
CA ALA A 9 2.94 8.41 -8.90
C ALA A 9 3.74 7.14 -9.23
N ALA A 10 3.06 6.02 -9.52
CA ALA A 10 3.70 4.77 -9.93
C ALA A 10 4.47 4.93 -11.26
N LEU A 11 3.96 5.73 -12.18
CA LEU A 11 4.57 6.00 -13.49
C LEU A 11 5.73 7.01 -13.45
N LEU A 12 6.02 7.58 -12.28
CA LEU A 12 7.20 8.42 -12.12
C LEU A 12 8.50 7.62 -12.38
N GLU A 13 8.52 6.29 -12.14
CA GLU A 13 9.70 5.43 -12.38
C GLU A 13 10.02 5.27 -13.87
N GLY A 14 9.14 5.79 -14.73
CA GLY A 14 9.21 5.69 -16.16
C GLY A 14 8.06 4.86 -16.69
N GLU A 15 8.26 4.37 -17.90
CA GLU A 15 7.24 3.63 -18.61
C GLU A 15 7.01 2.23 -18.00
N ALA A 16 5.75 1.85 -17.82
CA ALA A 16 5.38 0.54 -17.31
C ALA A 16 4.12 -0.01 -17.99
N SER A 17 3.97 -1.33 -18.10
CA SER A 17 2.66 -1.90 -18.44
C SER A 17 1.72 -1.93 -17.24
N GLY A 18 0.42 -2.08 -17.52
CA GLY A 18 -0.57 -2.32 -16.47
C GLY A 18 -0.26 -3.56 -15.62
N TYR A 19 0.45 -4.56 -16.15
CA TYR A 19 0.87 -5.73 -15.38
C TYR A 19 2.02 -5.41 -14.42
N GLU A 20 3.02 -4.66 -14.88
CA GLU A 20 4.12 -4.19 -14.03
C GLU A 20 3.60 -3.26 -12.93
N LEU A 21 2.72 -2.33 -13.30
CA LEU A 21 2.02 -1.46 -12.36
C LEU A 21 1.20 -2.27 -11.36
N SER A 22 0.46 -3.30 -11.79
CA SER A 22 -0.31 -4.14 -10.87
C SER A 22 0.58 -4.80 -9.82
N LYS A 23 1.75 -5.30 -10.24
CA LYS A 23 2.74 -5.87 -9.30
C LYS A 23 3.30 -4.80 -8.36
N ALA A 24 3.61 -3.62 -8.86
CA ALA A 24 4.09 -2.51 -8.03
C ALA A 24 3.01 -2.08 -7.02
N PHE A 25 1.76 -1.98 -7.46
CA PHE A 25 0.61 -1.67 -6.63
C PHE A 25 0.42 -2.68 -5.53
N ASP A 26 0.49 -3.96 -5.84
CA ASP A 26 0.41 -4.97 -4.81
C ASP A 26 1.47 -4.72 -3.74
N VAL A 27 2.68 -4.29 -4.11
CA VAL A 27 3.91 -4.36 -3.30
C VAL A 27 4.23 -3.10 -2.49
N SER A 28 4.19 -1.92 -3.12
CA SER A 28 4.60 -0.64 -2.51
C SER A 28 3.43 0.30 -2.25
N LEU A 29 2.40 0.30 -3.12
CA LEU A 29 1.27 1.24 -3.02
C LEU A 29 0.06 0.66 -2.28
N ALA A 30 -0.12 -0.66 -2.24
CA ALA A 30 -1.23 -1.32 -1.54
C ALA A 30 -1.29 -0.98 -0.04
N ASN A 31 -0.15 -0.56 0.51
CA ASN A 31 0.02 -0.23 1.92
C ASN A 31 -0.84 0.98 2.33
N PHE A 32 -0.98 1.95 1.43
CA PHE A 32 -1.73 3.18 1.68
C PHE A 32 -2.85 3.43 0.67
N TRP A 33 -2.87 2.72 -0.46
CA TRP A 33 -3.90 2.83 -1.48
C TRP A 33 -4.17 1.48 -2.17
N PRO A 34 -4.96 0.59 -1.54
CA PRO A 34 -5.31 -0.69 -2.13
C PRO A 34 -6.17 -0.49 -3.38
N ALA A 35 -5.81 -1.20 -4.45
CA ALA A 35 -6.57 -1.24 -5.69
C ALA A 35 -6.52 -2.64 -6.28
N THR A 36 -7.65 -3.12 -6.79
CA THR A 36 -7.64 -4.37 -7.55
C THR A 36 -6.98 -4.14 -8.92
N PRO A 37 -6.44 -5.18 -9.57
CA PRO A 37 -5.94 -5.07 -10.93
C PRO A 37 -7.01 -4.47 -11.87
N GLN A 38 -8.28 -4.88 -11.73
CA GLN A 38 -9.37 -4.36 -12.55
C GLN A 38 -9.60 -2.85 -12.34
N GLN A 39 -9.49 -2.35 -11.11
CA GLN A 39 -9.58 -0.91 -10.83
C GLN A 39 -8.39 -0.17 -11.44
N LEU A 40 -7.18 -0.72 -11.33
CA LEU A 40 -5.97 -0.14 -11.93
C LEU A 40 -6.08 -0.03 -13.47
N TYR A 41 -6.49 -1.10 -14.15
CA TYR A 41 -6.62 -1.07 -15.61
C TYR A 41 -7.68 -0.07 -16.08
N ARG A 42 -8.83 0.00 -15.39
CA ARG A 42 -9.87 1.00 -15.69
C ARG A 42 -9.36 2.43 -15.47
N GLU A 43 -8.58 2.64 -14.41
CA GLU A 43 -7.98 3.95 -14.12
C GLU A 43 -6.95 4.35 -15.19
N LEU A 44 -6.10 3.41 -15.64
CA LEU A 44 -5.14 3.66 -16.71
C LEU A 44 -5.82 4.06 -18.03
N GLU A 45 -6.94 3.43 -18.36
CA GLU A 45 -7.71 3.80 -19.55
C GLU A 45 -8.33 5.19 -19.43
N ARG A 46 -8.89 5.52 -18.26
CA ARG A 46 -9.41 6.87 -18.00
C ARG A 46 -8.30 7.92 -18.09
N LEU A 47 -7.17 7.69 -17.44
CA LEU A 47 -6.02 8.59 -17.48
C LEU A 47 -5.51 8.82 -18.91
N ALA A 48 -5.58 7.78 -19.77
CA ALA A 48 -5.20 7.90 -21.17
C ALA A 48 -6.21 8.72 -21.97
N GLN A 49 -7.52 8.55 -21.71
CA GLN A 49 -8.58 9.37 -22.30
C GLN A 49 -8.46 10.84 -21.86
N ASP A 50 -8.10 11.09 -20.61
CA ASP A 50 -7.88 12.41 -20.04
C ASP A 50 -6.56 13.06 -20.51
N GLY A 51 -5.74 12.35 -21.30
CA GLY A 51 -4.46 12.85 -21.80
C GLY A 51 -3.36 12.98 -20.75
N LEU A 52 -3.55 12.40 -19.56
CA LEU A 52 -2.59 12.43 -18.45
C LEU A 52 -1.53 11.33 -18.56
N VAL A 53 -1.83 10.25 -19.27
CA VAL A 53 -0.86 9.22 -19.65
C VAL A 53 -0.96 8.92 -21.14
N GLN A 54 0.17 8.60 -21.76
CA GLN A 54 0.20 8.09 -23.12
C GLN A 54 0.26 6.57 -23.07
N ALA A 55 -0.57 5.90 -23.88
CA ALA A 55 -0.52 4.46 -24.05
C ALA A 55 0.10 4.11 -25.42
N ARG A 56 1.12 3.24 -25.44
CA ARG A 56 1.67 2.67 -26.67
C ARG A 56 1.60 1.15 -26.65
N THR A 57 1.35 0.54 -27.81
CA THR A 57 1.34 -0.92 -27.94
C THR A 57 2.68 -1.41 -28.45
N VAL A 58 3.32 -2.28 -27.67
CA VAL A 58 4.53 -3.01 -28.06
C VAL A 58 4.11 -4.35 -28.62
N GLN A 59 4.37 -4.55 -29.91
CA GLN A 59 4.13 -5.81 -30.61
C GLN A 59 5.10 -6.88 -30.07
N GLN A 60 4.60 -8.10 -29.82
CA GLN A 60 5.40 -9.22 -29.36
C GLN A 60 5.16 -10.44 -30.26
N GLU A 61 6.22 -11.12 -30.69
CA GLU A 61 6.09 -12.23 -31.65
C GLU A 61 5.50 -13.52 -31.05
N ARG A 62 5.80 -13.81 -29.77
CA ARG A 62 5.45 -15.08 -29.12
C ARG A 62 4.55 -14.91 -27.88
N ARG A 63 4.08 -13.69 -27.62
CA ARG A 63 3.31 -13.31 -26.44
C ARG A 63 2.25 -12.28 -26.83
N PRO A 64 1.17 -12.12 -26.06
CA PRO A 64 0.22 -11.04 -26.30
C PRO A 64 0.92 -9.67 -26.28
N ASN A 65 0.46 -8.77 -27.15
CA ASN A 65 0.97 -7.41 -27.21
C ASN A 65 0.89 -6.72 -25.85
N LYS A 66 1.94 -5.96 -25.52
CA LYS A 66 2.07 -5.27 -24.24
C LYS A 66 1.67 -3.80 -24.42
N ARG A 67 0.65 -3.34 -23.70
CA ARG A 67 0.35 -1.90 -23.58
C ARG A 67 1.27 -1.30 -22.52
N MET A 68 2.05 -0.32 -22.92
CA MET A 68 2.94 0.46 -22.08
C MET A 68 2.34 1.83 -21.84
N PHE A 69 2.51 2.37 -20.63
CA PHE A 69 1.97 3.64 -20.19
C PHE A 69 3.09 4.53 -19.67
N THR A 70 3.05 5.81 -20.04
CA THR A 70 4.02 6.85 -19.62
C THR A 70 3.27 8.13 -19.27
N LEU A 71 3.77 8.90 -18.29
CA LEU A 71 3.22 10.22 -17.99
C LEU A 71 3.40 11.19 -19.16
N THR A 72 2.34 11.93 -19.49
CA THR A 72 2.45 13.11 -20.36
C THR A 72 2.89 14.33 -19.56
N GLU A 73 3.26 15.42 -20.22
CA GLU A 73 3.52 16.71 -19.56
C GLU A 73 2.33 17.16 -18.69
N ALA A 74 1.11 16.97 -19.19
CA ALA A 74 -0.11 17.24 -18.42
C ALA A 74 -0.22 16.33 -17.18
N GLY A 75 0.14 15.05 -17.30
CA GLY A 75 0.19 14.12 -16.18
C GLY A 75 1.19 14.53 -15.09
N TRP A 76 2.37 15.01 -15.51
CA TRP A 76 3.39 15.54 -14.59
C TRP A 76 2.90 16.80 -13.86
N ALA A 77 2.31 17.76 -14.58
CA ALA A 77 1.77 18.98 -14.00
C ALA A 77 0.63 18.70 -13.00
N GLU A 78 -0.30 17.83 -13.38
CA GLU A 78 -1.42 17.41 -12.53
C GLU A 78 -0.95 16.74 -11.23
N LEU A 79 0.01 15.82 -11.32
CA LEU A 79 0.58 15.16 -10.15
C LEU A 79 1.35 16.14 -9.26
N GLY A 80 2.11 17.06 -9.86
CA GLY A 80 2.82 18.11 -9.14
C GLY A 80 1.89 19.03 -8.36
N ALA A 81 0.78 19.45 -8.99
CA ALA A 81 -0.25 20.26 -8.33
C ALA A 81 -0.88 19.52 -7.14
N PHE A 82 -1.20 18.24 -7.31
CA PHE A 82 -1.73 17.41 -6.23
C PHE A 82 -0.74 17.26 -5.08
N ALA A 83 0.55 17.01 -5.37
CA ALA A 83 1.58 16.84 -4.34
C ALA A 83 1.83 18.11 -3.52
N ALA A 84 1.56 19.29 -4.09
CA ALA A 84 1.68 20.58 -3.41
C ALA A 84 0.44 20.95 -2.56
N GLU A 85 -0.71 20.28 -2.77
CA GLU A 85 -1.93 20.56 -2.00
C GLU A 85 -1.88 19.83 -0.64
N PRO A 86 -2.05 20.55 0.48
CA PRO A 86 -2.05 19.90 1.79
C PRO A 86 -3.27 18.97 1.95
N PRO A 87 -3.12 17.83 2.65
CA PRO A 87 -4.25 16.99 3.00
C PRO A 87 -5.32 17.77 3.77
N LYS A 88 -6.57 17.70 3.32
CA LYS A 88 -7.67 18.49 3.90
C LYS A 88 -8.05 18.10 5.32
N ARG A 89 -7.77 16.86 5.71
CA ARG A 89 -8.08 16.30 7.03
C ARG A 89 -7.04 15.26 7.42
N PRO A 90 -6.77 15.09 8.73
CA PRO A 90 -5.94 13.99 9.20
C PRO A 90 -6.61 12.64 8.89
N THR A 91 -5.77 11.60 8.80
CA THR A 91 -6.24 10.21 8.66
C THR A 91 -7.04 9.79 9.90
N ALA A 92 -8.18 9.15 9.68
CA ALA A 92 -8.98 8.54 10.74
C ALA A 92 -8.91 7.01 10.61
N ILE A 93 -8.74 6.32 11.73
CA ILE A 93 -8.79 4.85 11.76
C ILE A 93 -10.26 4.44 11.57
N ARG A 94 -10.53 3.66 10.53
CA ARG A 94 -11.85 3.10 10.22
C ARG A 94 -11.70 1.60 10.09
N ASP A 95 -11.89 0.89 11.21
CA ASP A 95 -11.70 -0.55 11.30
C ASP A 95 -12.89 -1.20 12.02
N GLU A 96 -13.56 -2.12 11.33
CA GLU A 96 -14.67 -2.91 11.88
C GLU A 96 -14.25 -3.73 13.10
N LEU A 97 -13.00 -4.19 13.16
CA LEU A 97 -12.48 -4.93 14.30
C LEU A 97 -12.53 -4.10 15.59
N LEU A 98 -12.26 -2.79 15.52
CA LEU A 98 -12.32 -1.92 16.69
C LEU A 98 -13.76 -1.77 17.20
N ILE A 99 -14.75 -1.78 16.31
CA ILE A 99 -16.17 -1.79 16.69
C ILE A 99 -16.52 -3.13 17.37
N LYS A 100 -16.04 -4.25 16.83
CA LYS A 100 -16.23 -5.59 17.44
C LYS A 100 -15.59 -5.70 18.82
N ILE A 101 -14.40 -5.11 19.01
CA ILE A 101 -13.76 -5.04 20.34
C ILE A 101 -14.57 -4.14 21.28
N GLN A 102 -15.06 -2.99 20.82
CA GLN A 102 -15.92 -2.13 21.65
C GLN A 102 -17.20 -2.85 22.11
N ALA A 103 -17.75 -3.73 21.27
CA ALA A 103 -18.93 -4.52 21.55
C ALA A 103 -18.65 -5.82 22.31
N MET A 104 -17.41 -6.07 22.74
CA MET A 104 -17.05 -7.33 23.42
C MET A 104 -17.65 -7.47 24.81
N ASP A 105 -17.98 -6.34 25.46
CA ASP A 105 -18.49 -6.33 26.82
C ASP A 105 -19.87 -7.02 26.85
N GLY A 106 -19.95 -8.18 27.54
CA GLY A 106 -21.14 -9.03 27.61
C GLY A 106 -21.16 -10.21 26.62
N GLY A 107 -20.12 -10.37 25.80
CA GLY A 107 -19.93 -11.53 24.91
C GLY A 107 -18.85 -12.51 25.39
N ASP A 108 -18.62 -13.56 24.60
CA ASP A 108 -17.54 -14.55 24.83
C ASP A 108 -16.17 -13.95 24.44
N PRO A 109 -15.22 -13.78 25.40
CA PRO A 109 -13.88 -13.26 25.13
C PRO A 109 -13.07 -14.08 24.12
N GLU A 110 -13.38 -15.37 23.96
CA GLU A 110 -12.69 -16.26 23.02
C GLU A 110 -12.99 -15.88 21.57
N VAL A 111 -14.20 -15.40 21.28
CA VAL A 111 -14.57 -14.90 19.95
C VAL A 111 -13.74 -13.67 19.60
N THR A 112 -13.61 -12.71 20.52
CA THR A 112 -12.74 -11.55 20.33
C THR A 112 -11.28 -11.98 20.18
N ARG A 113 -10.81 -12.97 20.96
CA ARG A 113 -9.43 -13.48 20.85
C ARG A 113 -9.14 -13.99 19.44
N ALA A 114 -10.01 -14.81 18.87
CA ALA A 114 -9.85 -15.37 17.52
C ALA A 114 -9.75 -14.26 16.46
N LEU A 115 -10.56 -13.20 16.56
CA LEU A 115 -10.50 -12.05 15.65
C LEU A 115 -9.16 -11.29 15.75
N ILE A 116 -8.61 -11.16 16.95
CA ILE A 116 -7.31 -10.52 17.17
C ILE A 116 -6.17 -11.40 16.64
N GLU A 117 -6.24 -12.73 16.81
CA GLU A 117 -5.27 -13.67 16.25
C GLU A 117 -5.24 -13.62 14.73
N GLU A 118 -6.41 -13.54 14.08
CA GLU A 118 -6.52 -13.37 12.63
C GLU A 118 -5.89 -12.05 12.16
N ARG A 119 -6.22 -10.92 12.83
CA ARG A 119 -5.59 -9.62 12.55
C ARG A 119 -4.06 -9.68 12.71
N ARG A 120 -3.56 -10.34 13.76
CA ARG A 120 -2.11 -10.53 13.98
C ARG A 120 -1.47 -11.30 12.84
N GLY A 121 -2.11 -12.37 12.38
CA GLY A 121 -1.66 -13.16 11.23
C GLY A 121 -1.54 -12.33 9.95
N TRP A 122 -2.55 -11.50 9.65
CA TRP A 122 -2.50 -10.60 8.49
C TRP A 122 -1.40 -9.54 8.61
N ALA A 123 -1.24 -8.92 9.79
CA ALA A 123 -0.19 -7.94 10.04
C ALA A 123 1.21 -8.55 9.86
N GLN A 124 1.43 -9.76 10.39
CA GLN A 124 2.70 -10.48 10.23
C GLN A 124 3.00 -10.77 8.75
N GLY A 125 2.02 -11.30 8.01
CA GLY A 125 2.19 -11.62 6.60
C GLY A 125 2.52 -10.39 5.74
N LYS A 126 1.91 -9.23 6.05
CA LYS A 126 2.24 -7.96 5.41
C LYS A 126 3.63 -7.46 5.79
N LEU A 127 3.99 -7.51 7.07
CA LEU A 127 5.30 -7.07 7.55
C LEU A 127 6.44 -7.87 6.90
N ASP A 128 6.31 -9.20 6.83
CA ASP A 128 7.29 -10.06 6.17
C ASP A 128 7.45 -9.71 4.70
N ARG A 129 6.33 -9.37 4.05
CA ARG A 129 6.33 -8.91 2.67
C ARG A 129 7.03 -7.57 2.52
N TYR A 130 6.74 -6.58 3.36
CA TYR A 130 7.39 -5.27 3.32
C TYR A 130 8.89 -5.36 3.57
N ARG A 131 9.33 -6.22 4.50
CA ARG A 131 10.75 -6.47 4.73
C ARG A 131 11.45 -7.00 3.48
N ARG A 132 10.84 -7.95 2.75
CA ARG A 132 11.38 -8.42 1.45
C ARG A 132 11.47 -7.31 0.41
N VAL A 133 10.55 -6.35 0.40
CA VAL A 133 10.59 -5.20 -0.51
C VAL A 133 11.71 -4.24 -0.13
N ARG A 134 11.83 -3.96 1.17
CA ARG A 134 12.88 -3.10 1.71
C ARG A 134 14.24 -3.65 1.33
N ASP A 135 14.48 -4.94 1.56
CA ASP A 135 15.75 -5.58 1.27
C ASP A 135 16.09 -5.53 -0.24
N ARG A 136 15.07 -5.63 -1.12
CA ARG A 136 15.24 -5.44 -2.57
C ARG A 136 15.52 -4.00 -2.99
N LEU A 137 14.89 -3.01 -2.34
CA LEU A 137 15.12 -1.59 -2.62
C LEU A 137 16.52 -1.16 -2.18
N LEU A 138 16.93 -1.62 -1.00
CA LEU A 138 18.26 -1.34 -0.45
C LEU A 138 19.36 -1.97 -1.32
N ASP A 139 19.11 -3.16 -1.87
CA ASP A 139 20.04 -3.87 -2.77
C ASP A 139 21.46 -3.98 -2.18
N GLY A 140 21.51 -4.38 -0.90
CA GLY A 140 22.77 -4.53 -0.15
C GLY A 140 23.31 -3.26 0.50
N ARG A 141 22.74 -2.08 0.21
CA ARG A 141 23.09 -0.82 0.89
C ARG A 141 22.45 -0.73 2.28
N THR A 142 23.04 0.08 3.14
CA THR A 142 22.39 0.53 4.37
C THR A 142 21.25 1.52 4.05
N GLU A 143 20.32 1.69 4.99
CA GLU A 143 19.24 2.68 4.85
C GLU A 143 19.80 4.10 4.65
N ASP A 144 20.83 4.48 5.41
CA ASP A 144 21.46 5.80 5.31
C ASP A 144 22.15 6.04 3.96
N GLU A 145 22.80 5.03 3.39
CA GLU A 145 23.38 5.11 2.04
C GLU A 145 22.27 5.27 0.99
N TYR A 146 21.23 4.42 1.05
CA TYR A 146 20.11 4.51 0.12
C TYR A 146 19.44 5.89 0.15
N LEU A 147 19.13 6.41 1.33
CA LEU A 147 18.45 7.70 1.48
C LEU A 147 19.31 8.89 1.03
N ARG A 148 20.64 8.76 1.08
CA ARG A 148 21.57 9.80 0.63
C ARG A 148 21.79 9.79 -0.88
N GLU A 149 21.82 8.61 -1.48
CA GLU A 149 22.30 8.42 -2.86
C GLU A 149 21.19 8.17 -3.88
N ALA A 150 20.03 7.67 -3.46
CA ALA A 150 18.95 7.36 -4.39
C ALA A 150 18.30 8.65 -4.91
N ASP A 151 18.17 8.76 -6.24
CA ASP A 151 17.42 9.85 -6.89
C ASP A 151 15.94 9.90 -6.42
N ARG A 152 15.41 8.75 -5.98
CA ARG A 152 13.98 8.52 -5.71
C ARG A 152 13.77 7.77 -4.41
N VAL A 153 13.58 8.51 -3.32
CA VAL A 153 13.38 7.94 -1.98
C VAL A 153 11.90 7.72 -1.60
N GLY A 154 10.95 8.32 -2.31
CA GLY A 154 9.51 8.24 -1.99
C GLY A 154 8.95 6.82 -1.78
N PRO A 155 9.22 5.84 -2.67
CA PRO A 155 8.79 4.46 -2.47
C PRO A 155 9.32 3.85 -1.16
N TYR A 156 10.56 4.16 -0.78
CA TYR A 156 11.15 3.70 0.47
C TYR A 156 10.49 4.35 1.69
N LEU A 157 10.28 5.67 1.67
CA LEU A 157 9.66 6.40 2.78
C LEU A 157 8.22 5.94 3.05
N THR A 158 7.46 5.66 2.00
CA THR A 158 6.10 5.10 2.13
C THR A 158 6.10 3.65 2.60
N LEU A 159 7.08 2.83 2.17
CA LEU A 159 7.28 1.48 2.69
C LEU A 159 7.64 1.49 4.18
N MET A 160 8.52 2.40 4.60
CA MET A 160 8.92 2.59 6.00
C MET A 160 7.69 2.87 6.88
N ALA A 161 6.79 3.76 6.44
CA ALA A 161 5.53 4.00 7.14
C ALA A 161 4.65 2.74 7.24
N GLY A 162 4.59 1.94 6.17
CA GLY A 162 3.88 0.66 6.17
C GLY A 162 4.47 -0.38 7.13
N ILE A 163 5.80 -0.46 7.21
CA ILE A 163 6.52 -1.33 8.17
C ILE A 163 6.18 -0.91 9.59
N ALA A 164 6.34 0.38 9.91
CA ALA A 164 6.05 0.92 11.25
C ALA A 164 4.58 0.67 11.65
N PHE A 165 3.65 0.83 10.71
CA PHE A 165 2.23 0.57 10.95
C PHE A 165 1.96 -0.89 11.31
N GLU A 166 2.50 -1.84 10.55
CA GLU A 166 2.26 -3.27 10.85
C GLU A 166 3.02 -3.76 12.09
N GLU A 167 4.20 -3.19 12.38
CA GLU A 167 4.89 -3.44 13.65
C GLU A 167 4.06 -2.96 14.85
N GLU A 168 3.43 -1.79 14.75
CA GLU A 168 2.52 -1.32 15.80
C GLU A 168 1.26 -2.18 15.90
N ASN A 169 0.67 -2.62 14.78
CA ASN A 169 -0.46 -3.55 14.81
C ASN A 169 -0.11 -4.84 15.55
N LEU A 170 1.08 -5.41 15.31
CA LEU A 170 1.55 -6.60 16.03
C LEU A 170 1.69 -6.34 17.53
N ARG A 171 2.35 -5.24 17.92
CA ARG A 171 2.48 -4.84 19.33
C ARG A 171 1.12 -4.67 20.01
N TRP A 172 0.18 -4.02 19.32
CA TRP A 172 -1.18 -3.80 19.81
C TRP A 172 -1.94 -5.13 19.95
N CYS A 173 -1.90 -6.02 18.95
CA CYS A 173 -2.52 -7.34 19.02
C CYS A 173 -2.01 -8.15 20.22
N GLU A 174 -0.70 -8.17 20.45
CA GLU A 174 -0.10 -8.89 21.59
C GLU A 174 -0.57 -8.35 22.94
N ARG A 175 -0.70 -7.02 23.05
CA ARG A 175 -1.25 -6.37 24.24
C ARG A 175 -2.71 -6.76 24.47
N VAL A 176 -3.54 -6.72 23.43
CA VAL A 176 -4.96 -7.09 23.52
C VAL A 176 -5.11 -8.56 23.90
N LEU A 177 -4.39 -9.48 23.26
CA LEU A 177 -4.42 -10.91 23.59
C LEU A 177 -4.00 -11.19 25.04
N THR A 178 -3.07 -10.41 25.57
CA THR A 178 -2.67 -10.52 26.98
C THR A 178 -3.79 -10.09 27.92
N VAL A 179 -4.48 -8.98 27.62
CA VAL A 179 -5.64 -8.52 28.39
C VAL A 179 -6.79 -9.55 28.34
N LEU A 180 -7.08 -10.11 27.17
CA LEU A 180 -8.14 -11.11 26.99
C LEU A 180 -7.86 -12.38 27.81
N ARG A 181 -6.62 -12.90 27.77
CA ARG A 181 -6.23 -14.06 28.58
C ARG A 181 -6.41 -13.83 30.08
N GLN A 182 -6.06 -12.64 30.57
CA GLN A 182 -6.23 -12.29 31.98
C GLN A 182 -7.69 -12.18 32.38
N ARG A 183 -8.57 -11.68 31.50
CA ARG A 183 -10.01 -11.59 31.77
C ARG A 183 -10.69 -12.96 31.82
N VAL A 184 -10.32 -13.88 30.93
CA VAL A 184 -10.83 -15.27 30.97
C VAL A 184 -10.40 -15.97 32.27
N ALA A 185 -9.20 -15.70 32.77
CA ALA A 185 -8.73 -16.29 34.03
C ALA A 185 -9.44 -15.76 35.30
N LEU A 186 -10.19 -14.67 35.19
CA LEU A 186 -10.92 -14.04 36.31
C LEU A 186 -12.41 -14.40 36.34
N GLY A 187 -12.96 -15.01 35.28
CA GLY A 187 -14.36 -15.46 35.18
C GLY A 187 -14.47 -16.96 35.28
#